data_AF-A0A4R7K7C8-F1
#
_entry.id   AF-A0A4R7K7C8-F1
#
_cell.length_a   1.000
_cell.length_b   1.000
_cell.length_c   1.000
_cell.angle_alpha   90.00
_cell.angle_beta   90.00
_cell.angle_gamma   90.00
#
_symmetry.space_group_name_H-M   'P 1'
#
loop_
_entity.id
_entity.type
_entity.pdbx_description
1 polymer ?
#
loop_
_entity_poly.entity_id
_entity_poly.type
_entity_poly.pdbx_seq_one_letter_code
_entity_poly.pdbx_strand_id
1 'polypeptide(L)'
;MKNHRLPQEVNAGSMADIAFLLLIFFLVTTSIENDAGINRSMPPEVNDAIVDIKERNLFEVSINDADLIMAEGDIINPKNLREKVIAFIDNGGLPMQEEGYCNYCKGDRMADSSENPDKAIISIKAQRNSGYPVYVAVQNEVIAAYNDLRNRESLRLFNTHYETIYSDYYNEEISEDQKGQLKERLEIIRALYPQKILEPETVNN
;
A
#
# COMPACT_ATOMS: atom_id res chain seq x y z
N MET A 1 -27.88 45.26 -56.02
CA MET A 1 -28.63 45.18 -54.76
C MET A 1 -28.26 43.87 -54.07
N LYS A 2 -27.55 43.91 -52.95
CA LYS A 2 -27.14 42.70 -52.20
C LYS A 2 -28.15 42.53 -51.06
N ASN A 3 -28.98 41.49 -51.14
CA ASN A 3 -29.94 41.16 -50.08
C ASN A 3 -29.18 40.75 -48.82
N HIS A 4 -29.23 41.59 -47.79
CA HIS A 4 -28.74 41.23 -46.46
C HIS A 4 -29.81 40.35 -45.81
N ARG A 5 -29.54 39.05 -45.67
CA ARG A 5 -30.32 38.19 -44.75
C ARG A 5 -30.02 38.69 -43.34
N LEU A 6 -31.03 39.22 -42.65
CA LEU A 6 -30.94 39.49 -41.22
C LEU A 6 -30.60 38.16 -40.52
N PRO A 7 -29.55 38.10 -39.68
CA PRO A 7 -29.23 36.89 -38.95
C PRO A 7 -30.44 36.50 -38.10
N GLN A 8 -30.86 35.24 -38.20
CA GLN A 8 -31.94 34.68 -37.41
C GLN A 8 -31.55 34.75 -35.93
N GLU A 9 -32.23 35.58 -35.15
CA GLU A 9 -32.01 35.66 -33.71
C GLU A 9 -32.38 34.32 -33.08
N VAL A 10 -31.37 33.62 -32.56
CA VAL A 10 -31.57 32.43 -31.75
C VAL A 10 -32.19 32.85 -30.41
N ASN A 11 -33.26 32.16 -30.00
CA ASN A 11 -33.94 32.44 -28.74
C ASN A 11 -33.02 32.08 -27.56
N ALA A 12 -32.25 33.08 -27.11
CA ALA A 12 -31.29 32.94 -26.03
C ALA A 12 -31.95 32.61 -24.69
N GLY A 13 -33.23 32.97 -24.50
CA GLY A 13 -34.00 32.62 -23.30
C GLY A 13 -34.21 31.11 -23.19
N SER A 14 -34.69 30.47 -24.26
CA SER A 14 -34.90 29.01 -24.27
C SER A 14 -33.60 28.21 -24.21
N MET A 15 -32.50 28.74 -24.78
CA MET A 15 -31.19 28.11 -24.65
C MET A 15 -30.61 28.27 -23.24
N ALA A 16 -30.87 29.40 -22.57
CA ALA A 16 -30.43 29.64 -21.20
C ALA A 16 -31.17 28.74 -20.20
N ASP A 17 -32.49 28.59 -20.34
CA ASP A 17 -33.29 27.75 -19.46
C ASP A 17 -32.88 26.27 -19.52
N ILE A 18 -32.67 25.73 -20.73
CA ILE A 18 -32.26 24.33 -20.87
C ILE A 18 -30.84 24.10 -20.35
N ALA A 19 -29.93 25.06 -20.57
CA ALA A 19 -28.57 24.98 -20.02
C ALA A 19 -28.57 25.04 -18.48
N PHE A 20 -29.43 25.87 -17.89
CA PHE A 20 -29.55 26.02 -16.45
C PHE A 20 -30.14 24.77 -15.77
N LEU A 21 -31.18 24.18 -16.36
CA LEU A 21 -31.76 22.92 -15.86
C LEU A 21 -30.77 21.76 -15.96
N LEU A 22 -30.00 21.67 -17.05
CA LEU A 22 -28.94 20.67 -17.18
C LEU A 22 -27.82 20.88 -16.16
N LEU A 23 -27.45 22.12 -15.86
CA LEU A 23 -26.46 22.43 -14.84
C LEU A 23 -26.93 22.05 -13.44
N ILE A 24 -28.18 22.35 -13.09
CA ILE A 24 -28.77 21.90 -11.81
C ILE A 24 -28.88 20.37 -11.78
N PHE A 25 -29.30 19.74 -12.88
CA PHE A 25 -29.38 18.29 -12.97
C PHE A 25 -28.02 17.64 -12.72
N PHE A 26 -26.96 18.11 -13.39
CA PHE A 26 -25.60 17.64 -13.12
C PHE A 26 -25.18 17.96 -11.68
N LEU A 27 -25.46 19.15 -11.15
CA LEU A 27 -25.10 19.52 -9.77
C LEU A 27 -25.81 18.66 -8.70
N VAL A 28 -27.08 18.29 -8.92
CA VAL A 28 -27.90 17.54 -7.95
C VAL A 28 -27.70 16.03 -8.08
N THR A 29 -27.40 15.53 -9.28
CA THR A 29 -27.17 14.10 -9.51
C THR A 29 -25.70 13.69 -9.45
N THR A 30 -24.77 14.66 -9.42
CA THR A 30 -23.36 14.39 -9.11
C THR A 30 -23.20 14.17 -7.61
N SER A 31 -23.32 12.91 -7.20
CA SER A 31 -22.68 12.47 -5.96
C SER A 31 -21.20 12.31 -6.26
N ILE A 32 -20.34 13.07 -5.57
CA ILE A 32 -18.93 12.69 -5.45
C ILE A 32 -18.92 11.55 -4.42
N GLU A 33 -19.03 10.31 -4.89
CA GLU A 33 -18.72 9.17 -4.06
C GLU A 33 -17.22 9.24 -3.73
N ASN A 34 -16.90 9.66 -2.51
CA ASN A 34 -15.57 9.51 -1.96
C ASN A 34 -15.38 8.04 -1.61
N ASP A 35 -15.20 7.20 -2.62
CA ASP A 35 -14.52 5.94 -2.42
C ASP A 35 -13.11 6.30 -1.98
N ALA A 36 -12.85 6.21 -0.67
CA ALA A 36 -11.51 6.30 -0.12
C ALA A 36 -10.72 5.12 -0.69
N GLY A 37 -10.16 5.32 -1.88
CA GLY A 37 -9.31 4.34 -2.53
C GLY A 37 -8.05 4.11 -1.70
N ILE A 38 -7.49 2.90 -1.80
CA ILE A 38 -6.18 2.61 -1.23
C ILE A 38 -5.14 3.37 -2.07
N ASN A 39 -4.59 4.45 -1.52
CA ASN A 39 -3.49 5.18 -2.17
C ASN A 39 -2.22 4.33 -2.10
N ARG A 40 -1.94 3.58 -3.16
CA ARG A 40 -0.75 2.73 -3.29
C ARG A 40 0.14 3.25 -4.41
N SER A 41 1.43 3.40 -4.10
CA SER A 41 2.44 3.53 -5.13
C SER A 41 2.66 2.15 -5.76
N MET A 42 2.70 2.09 -7.08
CA MET A 42 2.98 0.86 -7.80
C MET A 42 4.38 0.37 -7.41
N PRO A 43 4.57 -0.95 -7.17
CA PRO A 43 5.92 -1.50 -7.00
C PRO A 43 6.80 -1.12 -8.20
N PRO A 44 8.10 -0.88 -8.00
CA PRO A 44 9.01 -0.69 -9.12
C PRO A 44 8.98 -1.93 -10.03
N GLU A 45 9.09 -1.72 -11.35
CA GLU A 45 9.14 -2.82 -12.31
C GLU A 45 10.30 -3.76 -11.95
N VAL A 46 9.96 -5.01 -11.62
CA VAL A 46 10.94 -6.05 -11.32
C VAL A 46 11.37 -6.64 -12.66
N ASN A 47 12.66 -6.60 -12.99
CA ASN A 47 13.19 -7.32 -14.16
C ASN A 47 12.76 -8.80 -14.08
N ASP A 48 12.22 -9.34 -15.18
CA ASP A 48 11.64 -10.68 -15.37
C ASP A 48 12.62 -11.87 -15.16
N ALA A 49 13.49 -11.82 -14.16
CA ALA A 49 14.06 -13.04 -13.61
C ALA A 49 12.96 -13.68 -12.76
N ILE A 50 12.51 -14.87 -13.15
CA ILE A 50 11.74 -15.75 -12.27
C ILE A 50 12.65 -16.04 -11.08
N VAL A 51 12.58 -15.22 -10.04
CA VAL A 51 13.29 -15.46 -8.79
C VAL A 51 12.57 -16.62 -8.14
N ASP A 52 13.28 -17.75 -8.00
CA ASP A 52 12.83 -18.87 -7.21
C ASP A 52 12.69 -18.41 -5.75
N ILE A 53 11.45 -18.11 -5.34
CA ILE A 53 11.14 -17.67 -3.98
C ILE A 53 11.02 -18.93 -3.13
N LYS A 54 11.88 -19.06 -2.12
CA LYS A 54 11.77 -20.14 -1.14
C LYS A 54 10.45 -20.02 -0.39
N GLU A 55 9.76 -21.15 -0.19
CA GLU A 55 8.47 -21.21 0.51
C GLU A 55 8.52 -20.55 1.90
N ARG A 56 9.59 -20.78 2.69
CA ARG A 56 9.79 -20.14 4.00
C ARG A 56 9.89 -18.61 3.99
N ASN A 57 10.11 -18.01 2.82
CA ASN A 57 10.16 -16.56 2.62
C ASN A 57 8.82 -15.98 2.15
N LEU A 58 7.79 -16.82 1.99
CA LEU A 58 6.44 -16.41 1.66
C LEU A 58 5.56 -16.53 2.91
N PHE A 59 4.93 -15.42 3.30
CA PHE A 59 3.89 -15.43 4.33
C PHE A 59 2.53 -15.32 3.67
N GLU A 60 1.71 -16.36 3.76
CA GLU A 60 0.42 -16.42 3.09
C GLU A 60 -0.71 -15.95 3.99
N VAL A 61 -1.40 -14.90 3.54
CA VAL A 61 -2.66 -14.43 4.12
C VAL A 61 -3.78 -14.67 3.11
N SER A 62 -4.80 -15.42 3.51
CA SER A 62 -5.99 -15.64 2.70
C SER A 62 -7.26 -15.17 3.40
N ILE A 63 -8.20 -14.66 2.61
CA ILE A 63 -9.51 -14.21 3.05
C ILE A 63 -10.55 -15.02 2.28
N ASN A 64 -11.40 -15.74 3.01
CA ASN A 64 -12.46 -16.54 2.39
C ASN A 64 -13.77 -15.76 2.20
N ASP A 65 -14.75 -16.39 1.55
CA ASP A 65 -16.08 -15.85 1.26
C ASP A 65 -16.93 -15.61 2.53
N ALA A 66 -16.50 -16.14 3.67
CA ALA A 66 -17.11 -15.92 4.99
C ALA A 66 -16.36 -14.85 5.80
N ASP A 67 -15.49 -14.06 5.16
CA ASP A 67 -14.69 -13.01 5.78
C ASP A 67 -13.74 -13.49 6.89
N LEU A 68 -13.42 -14.79 6.90
CA LEU A 68 -12.43 -15.36 7.80
C LEU A 68 -11.04 -15.17 7.19
N ILE A 69 -10.13 -14.65 8.03
CA ILE A 69 -8.73 -14.45 7.69
C ILE A 69 -7.95 -15.66 8.16
N MET A 70 -7.19 -16.25 7.24
CA MET A 70 -6.25 -17.32 7.52
C MET A 70 -4.83 -16.84 7.23
N ALA A 71 -3.91 -17.02 8.17
CA ALA A 71 -2.50 -16.68 8.00
C ALA A 71 -1.65 -17.89 8.38
N GLU A 72 -0.75 -18.34 7.49
CA GLU A 72 0.06 -19.56 7.68
C GLU A 72 -0.78 -20.80 8.02
N GLY A 73 -1.98 -20.91 7.42
CA GLY A 73 -2.91 -22.02 7.67
C GLY A 73 -3.77 -21.89 8.94
N ASP A 74 -3.51 -20.90 9.81
CA ASP A 74 -4.29 -20.67 11.03
C ASP A 74 -5.36 -19.59 10.82
N ILE A 75 -6.58 -19.83 11.31
CA ILE A 75 -7.61 -18.79 11.38
C ILE A 75 -7.21 -17.80 12.47
N ILE A 76 -7.10 -16.51 12.11
CA ILE A 76 -6.65 -15.46 13.02
C ILE A 76 -7.63 -14.28 13.06
N ASN A 77 -7.61 -13.56 14.18
CA ASN A 77 -8.22 -12.23 14.24
C ASN A 77 -7.31 -11.22 13.52
N PRO A 78 -7.86 -10.25 12.75
CA PRO A 78 -7.05 -9.22 12.10
C PRO A 78 -6.05 -8.53 13.05
N LYS A 79 -6.43 -8.31 14.31
CA LYS A 79 -5.53 -7.68 15.30
C LYS A 79 -4.25 -8.47 15.59
N ASN A 80 -4.31 -9.79 15.47
CA ASN A 80 -3.16 -10.67 15.71
C ASN A 80 -2.30 -10.85 14.45
N LEU A 81 -2.81 -10.44 13.27
CA LEU A 81 -2.07 -10.53 12.01
C LEU A 81 -0.79 -9.71 12.07
N ARG A 82 -0.88 -8.49 12.62
CA ARG A 82 0.27 -7.57 12.70
C ARG A 82 1.46 -8.19 13.41
N GLU A 83 1.25 -8.77 14.59
CA GLU A 83 2.33 -9.37 15.38
C GLU A 83 2.98 -10.54 14.64
N LYS A 84 2.19 -11.39 13.97
CA LYS A 84 2.70 -12.49 13.13
C LYS A 84 3.52 -11.97 11.95
N VAL A 85 3.04 -10.93 11.26
CA VAL A 85 3.74 -10.32 10.12
C VAL A 85 5.05 -9.66 10.57
N ILE A 86 5.07 -8.98 11.73
CA ILE A 86 6.29 -8.42 12.33
C ILE A 86 7.28 -9.55 12.63
N ALA A 87 6.85 -10.60 13.32
CA ALA A 87 7.69 -11.74 13.67
C ALA A 87 8.28 -12.41 12.43
N PHE A 88 7.46 -12.56 11.38
CA PHE A 88 7.90 -13.10 10.10
C PHE A 88 8.94 -12.21 9.41
N ILE A 89 8.66 -10.92 9.20
CA ILE A 89 9.57 -10.01 8.47
C ILE A 89 10.88 -9.82 9.25
N ASP A 90 10.80 -9.71 10.58
CA ASP A 90 11.95 -9.46 11.47
C ASP A 90 12.65 -10.73 11.95
N ASN A 91 12.29 -11.91 11.41
CA ASN A 91 12.80 -13.20 11.86
C ASN A 91 14.34 -13.28 11.76
N GLY A 92 14.90 -13.01 10.57
CA GLY A 92 16.35 -13.05 10.36
C GLY A 92 16.96 -14.44 10.48
N GLY A 93 16.31 -15.46 9.88
CA GLY A 93 16.64 -16.89 10.03
C GLY A 93 17.97 -17.34 9.43
N LEU A 94 18.66 -16.50 8.65
CA LEU A 94 20.02 -16.82 8.18
C LEU A 94 21.02 -16.76 9.35
N PRO A 95 22.00 -17.69 9.41
CA PRO A 95 23.07 -17.65 10.40
C PRO A 95 24.11 -16.56 10.08
N MET A 96 24.88 -16.16 11.09
CA MET A 96 25.86 -15.05 11.01
C MET A 96 26.92 -15.22 9.92
N GLN A 97 27.21 -16.46 9.53
CA GLN A 97 28.23 -16.80 8.55
C GLN A 97 27.69 -16.82 7.10
N GLU A 98 26.39 -16.66 6.89
CA GLU A 98 25.77 -16.68 5.56
C GLU A 98 25.57 -15.25 5.02
N GLU A 99 25.68 -15.13 3.69
CA GLU A 99 25.40 -13.88 2.99
C GLU A 99 23.91 -13.53 3.15
N GLY A 100 23.63 -12.28 3.52
CA GLY A 100 22.26 -11.83 3.83
C GLY A 100 21.87 -12.01 5.30
N TYR A 101 22.80 -12.35 6.20
CA TYR A 101 22.58 -12.29 7.64
C TYR A 101 22.05 -10.91 8.06
N CYS A 102 20.87 -10.91 8.70
CA CYS A 102 20.28 -9.70 9.22
C CYS A 102 20.82 -9.39 10.62
N ASN A 103 21.70 -8.39 10.72
CA ASN A 103 22.29 -7.96 12.00
C ASN A 103 21.40 -7.02 12.83
N TYR A 104 20.36 -6.43 12.24
CA TYR A 104 19.41 -5.55 12.91
C TYR A 104 18.08 -6.24 13.26
N CYS A 105 17.85 -7.45 12.77
CA CYS A 105 16.66 -8.24 13.06
C CYS A 105 16.61 -8.68 14.53
N LYS A 106 15.42 -8.60 15.13
CA LYS A 106 15.16 -8.92 16.54
C LYS A 106 14.18 -10.08 16.75
N GLY A 107 13.76 -10.77 15.68
CA GLY A 107 12.92 -11.95 15.77
C GLY A 107 13.67 -13.20 16.26
N ASP A 108 12.97 -14.33 16.25
CA ASP A 108 13.41 -15.59 16.86
C ASP A 108 14.47 -16.34 16.05
N ARG A 109 14.80 -15.87 14.84
CA ARG A 109 15.80 -16.47 13.93
C ARG A 109 15.51 -17.94 13.63
N MET A 110 14.23 -18.24 13.43
CA MET A 110 13.74 -19.55 13.07
C MET A 110 14.20 -19.93 11.66
N ALA A 111 14.78 -21.12 11.50
CA ALA A 111 15.33 -21.59 10.22
C ALA A 111 14.24 -21.94 9.18
N ASP A 112 13.03 -22.22 9.66
CA ASP A 112 11.82 -22.51 8.89
C ASP A 112 10.96 -21.27 8.60
N SER A 113 11.39 -20.08 9.04
CA SER A 113 10.75 -18.80 8.74
C SER A 113 11.67 -17.91 7.87
N SER A 114 11.30 -16.64 7.67
CA SER A 114 11.94 -15.77 6.68
C SER A 114 13.44 -15.59 6.94
N GLU A 115 14.21 -15.60 5.86
CA GLU A 115 15.67 -15.47 5.92
C GLU A 115 16.13 -14.10 6.43
N ASN A 116 15.49 -13.03 5.92
CA ASN A 116 15.71 -11.64 6.27
C ASN A 116 14.58 -10.77 5.66
N PRO A 117 14.49 -9.47 6.02
CA PRO A 117 13.45 -8.58 5.51
C PRO A 117 13.47 -8.36 4.00
N ASP A 118 14.62 -8.52 3.34
CA ASP A 118 14.70 -8.41 1.88
C ASP A 118 14.09 -9.64 1.19
N LYS A 119 14.19 -10.83 1.78
CA LYS A 119 13.59 -12.04 1.20
C LYS A 119 12.13 -12.24 1.60
N ALA A 120 11.70 -11.68 2.73
CA ALA A 120 10.33 -11.79 3.22
C ALA A 120 9.31 -11.16 2.25
N ILE A 121 8.34 -11.96 1.81
CA ILE A 121 7.25 -11.55 0.92
C ILE A 121 5.92 -11.89 1.60
N ILE A 122 5.02 -10.91 1.66
CA ILE A 122 3.66 -11.11 2.18
C ILE A 122 2.72 -11.32 0.99
N SER A 123 2.09 -12.48 0.88
CA SER A 123 1.08 -12.77 -0.13
C SER A 123 -0.31 -12.59 0.46
N ILE A 124 -1.14 -11.75 -0.18
CA ILE A 124 -2.53 -11.52 0.26
C ILE A 124 -3.46 -12.00 -0.84
N LYS A 125 -4.20 -13.07 -0.55
CA LYS A 125 -5.17 -13.68 -1.46
C LYS A 125 -6.58 -13.51 -0.92
N ALA A 126 -7.42 -12.81 -1.66
CA ALA A 126 -8.83 -12.65 -1.29
C ALA A 126 -9.72 -13.47 -2.23
N GLN A 127 -10.75 -14.15 -1.70
CA GLN A 127 -11.79 -14.71 -2.57
C GLN A 127 -12.68 -13.60 -3.13
N ARG A 128 -13.28 -13.87 -4.30
CA ARG A 128 -14.04 -12.85 -5.04
C ARG A 128 -15.21 -12.26 -4.25
N ASN A 129 -15.84 -13.04 -3.39
CA ASN A 129 -17.00 -12.60 -2.61
C ASN A 129 -16.61 -12.10 -1.21
N SER A 130 -15.31 -12.04 -0.89
CA SER A 130 -14.86 -11.46 0.37
C SER A 130 -15.22 -9.99 0.45
N GLY A 131 -15.60 -9.55 1.65
CA GLY A 131 -15.96 -8.18 1.93
C GLY A 131 -14.77 -7.25 1.75
N TYR A 132 -14.95 -6.22 0.92
CA TYR A 132 -13.94 -5.17 0.73
C TYR A 132 -13.42 -4.58 2.07
N PRO A 133 -14.25 -4.31 3.10
CA PRO A 133 -13.74 -3.83 4.39
C PRO A 133 -12.75 -4.76 5.08
N VAL A 134 -12.91 -6.08 4.92
CA VAL A 134 -12.03 -7.09 5.54
C VAL A 134 -10.69 -7.14 4.82
N TYR A 135 -10.72 -7.09 3.48
CA TYR A 135 -9.51 -6.94 2.68
C TYR A 135 -8.72 -5.68 3.05
N VAL A 136 -9.39 -4.52 3.19
CA VAL A 136 -8.74 -3.28 3.63
C VAL A 136 -8.18 -3.41 5.05
N ALA A 137 -8.90 -4.07 5.96
CA ALA A 137 -8.43 -4.30 7.33
C ALA A 137 -7.14 -5.14 7.34
N VAL A 138 -7.08 -6.23 6.56
CA VAL A 138 -5.86 -7.04 6.41
C VAL A 138 -4.69 -6.22 5.88
N GLN A 139 -4.92 -5.45 4.81
CA GLN A 139 -3.90 -4.58 4.23
C GLN A 139 -3.36 -3.56 5.24
N ASN A 140 -4.24 -2.94 6.01
CA ASN A 140 -3.87 -1.98 7.05
C ASN A 140 -2.99 -2.61 8.13
N GLU A 141 -3.28 -3.83 8.56
CA GLU A 141 -2.48 -4.54 9.57
C GLU A 141 -1.09 -4.92 9.03
N VAL A 142 -1.00 -5.33 7.77
CA VAL A 142 0.29 -5.59 7.10
C VAL A 142 1.11 -4.31 6.95
N ILE A 143 0.49 -3.21 6.50
CA ILE A 143 1.17 -1.91 6.39
C ILE A 143 1.62 -1.40 7.76
N ALA A 144 0.78 -1.57 8.79
CA ALA A 144 1.13 -1.20 10.15
C ALA A 144 2.35 -1.99 10.66
N ALA A 145 2.45 -3.29 10.35
CA ALA A 145 3.62 -4.09 10.68
C ALA A 145 4.92 -3.53 10.07
N TYR A 146 4.89 -3.14 8.78
CA TYR A 146 6.03 -2.47 8.14
C TYR A 146 6.35 -1.13 8.80
N ASN A 147 5.35 -0.33 9.15
CA ASN A 147 5.55 0.95 9.81
C ASN A 147 6.17 0.78 11.20
N ASP A 148 5.73 -0.20 11.99
CA ASP A 148 6.32 -0.48 13.31
C ASP A 148 7.82 -0.81 13.20
N LEU A 149 8.20 -1.66 12.24
CA LEU A 149 9.60 -2.02 11.98
C LEU A 149 10.42 -0.83 11.49
N ARG A 150 9.88 -0.06 10.54
CA ARG A 150 10.55 1.15 10.00
C ARG A 150 10.69 2.23 11.07
N ASN A 151 9.68 2.43 11.90
CA ASN A 151 9.69 3.40 12.98
C ASN A 151 10.76 3.05 14.02
N ARG A 152 10.88 1.77 14.36
CA ARG A 152 11.94 1.27 15.25
C ARG A 152 13.34 1.61 14.72
N GLU A 153 13.62 1.34 13.45
CA GLU A 153 14.93 1.64 12.86
C GLU A 153 15.15 3.13 12.66
N SER A 154 14.10 3.88 12.32
CA SER A 154 14.13 5.34 12.22
C SER A 154 14.54 5.98 13.54
N LEU A 155 13.94 5.54 14.66
CA LEU A 155 14.33 5.97 15.99
C LEU A 155 15.77 5.59 16.33
N ARG A 156 16.21 4.39 15.97
CA ARG A 156 17.58 3.93 16.23
C ARG A 156 18.63 4.73 15.45
N LEU A 157 18.36 5.06 14.19
CA LEU A 157 19.32 5.69 13.29
C LEU A 157 19.30 7.21 13.35
N PHE A 158 18.10 7.80 13.47
CA PHE A 158 17.89 9.25 13.32
C PHE A 158 17.21 9.89 14.54
N ASN A 159 16.87 9.11 15.56
CA ASN A 159 16.17 9.59 16.76
C ASN A 159 14.88 10.36 16.43
N THR A 160 14.18 9.95 15.37
CA THR A 160 12.94 10.57 14.89
C THR A 160 12.02 9.47 14.39
N HIS A 161 10.71 9.62 14.59
CA HIS A 161 9.73 8.65 14.11
C HIS A 161 9.66 8.60 12.59
N TYR A 162 9.45 7.41 12.03
CA TYR A 162 9.36 7.24 10.57
C TYR A 162 8.19 8.05 10.00
N GLU A 163 7.06 8.07 10.69
CA GLU A 163 5.87 8.82 10.30
C GLU A 163 6.14 10.32 10.22
N THR A 164 6.95 10.86 11.14
CA THR A 164 7.34 12.28 11.14
C THR A 164 8.27 12.59 9.98
N ILE A 165 9.29 11.76 9.73
CA ILE A 165 10.17 11.94 8.57
C ILE A 165 9.36 11.90 7.26
N TYR A 166 8.40 10.97 7.18
CA TYR A 166 7.51 10.85 6.04
C TYR A 166 6.62 12.09 5.87
N SER A 167 5.95 12.56 6.93
CA SER A 167 5.08 13.74 6.86
C SER A 167 5.87 15.00 6.50
N ASP A 168 7.05 15.18 7.08
CA ASP A 168 7.88 16.36 6.85
C ASP A 168 8.41 16.38 5.42
N TYR A 169 8.72 15.23 4.82
CA TYR A 169 9.18 15.14 3.43
C TYR A 169 8.14 15.61 2.41
N TYR A 170 6.85 15.39 2.69
CA TYR A 170 5.74 15.83 1.83
C TYR A 170 5.21 17.22 2.21
N ASN A 171 5.77 17.88 3.22
CA ASN A 171 5.42 19.25 3.54
C ASN A 171 5.92 20.19 2.41
N GLU A 172 5.06 21.09 1.95
CA GLU A 172 5.38 22.04 0.87
C GLU A 172 6.24 23.23 1.35
N GLU A 173 6.36 23.43 2.66
CA GLU A 173 7.04 24.59 3.26
C GLU A 173 8.53 24.38 3.56
N ILE A 174 9.09 23.19 3.28
CA ILE A 174 10.50 22.88 3.58
C ILE A 174 11.43 23.21 2.40
N SER A 175 12.70 23.52 2.71
CA SER A 175 13.69 23.80 1.66
C SER A 175 14.09 22.53 0.89
N GLU A 176 14.56 22.69 -0.35
CA GLU A 176 15.01 21.57 -1.20
C GLU A 176 16.17 20.77 -0.55
N ASP A 177 17.04 21.43 0.21
CA ASP A 177 18.12 20.77 0.95
C ASP A 177 17.57 19.86 2.07
N GLN A 178 16.62 20.37 2.87
CA GLN A 178 15.96 19.58 3.90
C GLN A 178 15.19 18.40 3.30
N LYS A 179 14.52 18.63 2.17
CA LYS A 179 13.81 17.59 1.43
C LYS A 179 14.75 16.50 0.94
N GLY A 180 15.94 16.87 0.46
CA GLY A 180 17.01 15.94 0.09
C GLY A 180 17.45 15.07 1.26
N GLN A 181 17.70 15.67 2.43
CA GLN A 181 18.09 14.93 3.64
C GLN A 181 16.99 13.96 4.11
N LEU A 182 15.73 14.39 4.13
CA LEU A 182 14.61 13.53 4.52
C LEU A 182 14.41 12.38 3.54
N LYS A 183 14.57 12.64 2.23
CA LYS A 183 14.54 11.60 1.19
C LYS A 183 15.59 10.52 1.46
N GLU A 184 16.84 10.92 1.70
CA GLU A 184 17.93 9.97 2.00
C GLU A 184 17.60 9.09 3.22
N ARG A 185 17.10 9.70 4.30
CA ARG A 185 16.66 8.95 5.49
C ARG A 185 15.56 7.93 5.17
N LEU A 186 14.55 8.34 4.40
CA LEU A 186 13.46 7.45 3.98
C LEU A 186 13.98 6.27 3.15
N GLU A 187 14.89 6.51 2.21
CA GLU A 187 15.48 5.45 1.37
C GLU A 187 16.27 4.45 2.23
N ILE A 188 17.08 4.92 3.18
CA ILE A 188 17.82 4.05 4.12
C ILE A 188 16.86 3.16 4.91
N ILE A 189 15.78 3.74 5.47
CA ILE A 189 14.81 2.98 6.29
C ILE A 189 14.03 1.98 5.44
N ARG A 190 13.61 2.38 4.24
CA ARG A 190 12.89 1.51 3.30
C ARG A 190 13.77 0.39 2.76
N ALA A 191 15.08 0.60 2.64
CA ALA A 191 16.03 -0.43 2.25
C ALA A 191 16.24 -1.49 3.36
N LEU A 192 16.11 -1.11 4.64
CA LEU A 192 16.15 -2.07 5.75
C LEU A 192 14.89 -2.94 5.79
N TYR A 193 13.71 -2.35 5.60
CA TYR A 193 12.43 -3.06 5.55
C TYR A 193 11.70 -2.77 4.24
N PRO A 194 12.10 -3.41 3.13
CA PRO A 194 11.45 -3.23 1.84
C PRO A 194 10.05 -3.82 1.89
N GLN A 195 9.06 -3.04 1.46
CA GLN A 195 7.66 -3.49 1.46
C GLN A 195 7.39 -4.36 0.24
N LYS A 196 7.38 -5.67 0.44
CA LYS A 196 7.14 -6.68 -0.60
C LYS A 196 5.80 -7.36 -0.33
N ILE A 197 4.76 -6.85 -0.96
CA ILE A 197 3.40 -7.40 -0.87
C ILE A 197 3.01 -7.91 -2.27
N LEU A 198 2.66 -9.18 -2.36
CA LEU A 198 2.18 -9.84 -3.57
C LEU A 198 0.68 -10.06 -3.46
N GLU A 199 -0.05 -9.74 -4.52
CA GLU A 199 -1.48 -10.01 -4.63
C GLU A 199 -1.69 -10.91 -5.85
N PRO A 200 -1.66 -12.24 -5.66
CA PRO A 200 -1.87 -13.16 -6.76
C PRO A 200 -3.30 -13.04 -7.29
N GLU A 201 -3.46 -13.25 -8.60
CA GLU A 201 -4.79 -13.31 -9.20
C GLU A 201 -5.67 -14.36 -8.51
N THR A 202 -6.95 -14.05 -8.36
CA THR A 202 -7.91 -14.96 -7.76
C THR A 202 -8.13 -16.15 -8.70
N VAL A 203 -7.46 -17.27 -8.44
CA VAL A 203 -7.68 -18.52 -9.19
C VAL A 203 -9.07 -19.06 -8.84
N ASN A 204 -9.94 -19.13 -9.85
CA ASN A 204 -11.26 -19.75 -9.74
C ASN A 204 -11.08 -21.25 -9.48
N ASN A 205 -11.59 -21.75 -8.35
CA ASN A 205 -11.85 -23.17 -8.15
C ASN A 205 -13.36 -23.42 -8.23
#